data_AF-A0A1Q6EGF0-F1
#
_entry.id   AF-A0A1Q6EGF0-F1
#
_cell.length_a   1.000
_cell.length_b   1.000
_cell.length_c   1.000
_cell.angle_alpha   90.00
_cell.angle_beta   90.00
_cell.angle_gamma   90.00
#
_symmetry.space_group_name_H-M   'P 1'
#
loop_
_entity.id
_entity.type
_entity.pdbx_description
1 polymer ?
#
loop_
_entity_poly.entity_id
_entity_poly.type
_entity_poly.pdbx_seq_one_letter_code
_entity_poly.pdbx_strand_id
1 'polypeptide(L)' 'MITAFLGNLRGWEWIIILVVILLLFGGKKIPELMRSMGKGIKSFKAGLNDVADEIDDKHSDKTDKQ' A
#
# COMPACT_ATOMS: atom_id res chain seq x y z
N MET A 1 26.29 4.28 29.32
CA MET A 1 27.07 4.24 28.06
C MET A 1 26.82 2.97 27.26
N ILE A 2 26.90 1.77 27.85
CA ILE A 2 26.58 0.47 27.19
C ILE A 2 25.11 0.38 26.73
N THR A 3 24.15 0.84 27.54
CA THR A 3 22.71 0.85 27.19
C THR A 3 22.36 1.86 26.11
N ALA A 4 23.13 2.95 25.98
CA ALA A 4 22.95 3.93 24.91
C ALA A 4 23.41 3.36 23.56
N PHE A 5 24.45 2.52 23.56
CA PHE A 5 24.92 1.82 22.36
C PHE A 5 23.92 0.73 21.92
N LEU A 6 23.38 -0.06 22.86
CA LEU A 6 22.33 -1.06 22.61
C LEU A 6 20.96 -0.46 22.22
N GLY A 7 20.60 0.70 22.78
CA GLY A 7 19.38 1.43 22.44
C GLY A 7 19.39 2.01 21.02
N ASN A 8 20.56 2.47 20.54
CA ASN A 8 20.73 2.99 19.19
C ASN A 8 20.85 1.88 18.12
N LEU A 9 21.28 0.67 18.48
CA LEU A 9 21.39 -0.47 17.56
C LEU A 9 20.03 -0.90 16.99
N ARG A 10 18.94 -0.83 17.76
CA ARG A 10 17.61 -1.26 17.31
C ARG A 10 17.10 -0.53 16.06
N GLY A 11 17.43 0.76 15.89
CA GLY A 11 17.05 1.54 14.72
C GLY A 11 18.04 1.44 13.58
N TRP A 12 19.33 1.29 13.91
CA TRP A 12 20.40 1.20 12.92
C TRP A 12 20.33 -0.10 12.11
N GLU A 13 19.86 -1.20 12.72
CA GLU A 13 19.64 -2.47 12.03
C GLU A 13 18.66 -2.35 10.86
N TRP A 14 17.54 -1.63 11.06
CA TRP A 14 16.57 -1.36 10.00
C TRP A 14 17.18 -0.55 8.86
N ILE A 15 18.04 0.41 9.17
CA ILE A 15 18.75 1.21 8.18
C ILE A 15 19.71 0.37 7.35
N ILE A 16 20.45 -0.56 7.98
CA ILE A 16 21.36 -1.47 7.27
C ILE A 16 20.56 -2.39 6.34
N ILE A 17 19.45 -2.96 6.81
CA ILE A 17 18.58 -3.81 5.99
C ILE A 17 18.05 -3.03 4.78
N LEU A 18 17.60 -1.78 4.99
CA LEU A 18 17.07 -0.94 3.93
C LEU A 18 18.13 -0.59 2.88
N VAL A 19 19.38 -0.36 3.31
CA VAL A 19 20.53 -0.15 2.43
C VAL A 19 20.88 -1.41 1.65
N VAL A 20 20.86 -2.59 2.28
CA VAL A 20 21.11 -3.86 1.58
C VAL A 20 20.04 -4.14 0.53
N ILE A 21 18.76 -3.95 0.85
CA ILE A 21 17.66 -4.06 -0.12
C ILE A 21 17.85 -3.05 -1.26
N LEU A 22 18.24 -1.82 -0.95
CA LEU A 22 18.50 -0.78 -1.96
C LEU A 22 19.67 -1.14 -2.87
N LEU A 23 20.71 -1.80 -2.36
CA LEU A 23 21.86 -2.27 -3.15
C LEU A 23 21.49 -3.46 -4.05
N LEU A 24 20.70 -4.41 -3.52
CA LEU A 24 20.27 -5.60 -4.28
C LEU A 24 19.26 -5.27 -5.38
N PHE A 25 18.26 -4.45 -5.07
CA PHE A 25 17.20 -4.08 -6.01
C PHE A 25 17.52 -2.82 -6.81
N GLY A 26 18.43 -1.98 -6.31
CA GLY A 26 18.72 -0.66 -6.88
C GLY A 26 17.64 0.38 -6.52
N GLY A 27 18.06 1.65 -6.36
CA GLY A 27 17.15 2.75 -6.00
C GLY A 27 16.06 3.07 -7.02
N LYS A 28 16.13 2.52 -8.23
CA LYS A 28 15.13 2.72 -9.29
C LYS A 28 14.03 1.66 -9.31
N LYS A 29 14.29 0.43 -8.86
CA LYS A 29 13.29 -0.66 -8.92
C LYS A 29 12.25 -0.57 -7.82
N ILE A 30 12.61 -0.16 -6.61
CA ILE A 30 11.65 -0.01 -5.50
C ILE A 30 10.52 1.00 -5.85
N PRO A 31 10.81 2.22 -6.36
CA PRO A 31 9.77 3.17 -6.78
C PRO A 31 8.97 2.70 -8.00
N GLU A 32 9.59 1.95 -8.91
CA GLU A 32 8.93 1.43 -10.11
C GLU A 32 7.92 0.34 -9.76
N LEU A 33 8.29 -0.59 -8.87
CA LEU A 33 7.40 -1.61 -8.30
C LEU A 33 6.28 -0.98 -7.47
N MET A 34 6.58 0.04 -6.66
CA MET A 34 5.57 0.76 -5.90
C MET A 34 4.58 1.48 -6.82
N ARG A 35 5.05 2.06 -7.93
CA ARG A 35 4.17 2.71 -8.92
C ARG A 35 3.28 1.70 -9.65
N SER A 36 3.80 0.54 -10.06
CA SER A 36 2.98 -0.48 -10.72
C SER A 36 1.96 -1.10 -9.77
N MET A 37 2.38 -1.44 -8.55
CA MET A 37 1.50 -1.96 -7.50
C MET A 37 0.45 -0.93 -7.07
N GLY A 38 0.84 0.33 -6.91
CA GLY A 38 -0.06 1.43 -6.54
C GLY A 38 -1.12 1.70 -7.60
N LYS A 39 -0.79 1.58 -8.89
CA LYS A 39 -1.77 1.63 -9.98
C LYS A 39 -2.77 0.48 -9.88
N GLY A 40 -2.29 -0.75 -9.66
CA GLY A 40 -3.16 -1.93 -9.48
C GLY A 40 -4.14 -1.78 -8.31
N ILE A 41 -3.65 -1.34 -7.14
CA ILE A 41 -4.48 -1.10 -5.96
C ILE A 41 -5.50 0.02 -6.23
N LYS A 42 -5.11 1.10 -6.92
CA LYS A 42 -6.02 2.20 -7.27
C LYS A 42 -7.14 1.73 -8.19
N SER A 43 -6.81 0.98 -9.24
CA SER A 43 -7.81 0.41 -10.17
C SER A 43 -8.74 -0.57 -9.48
N PHE A 44 -8.20 -1.41 -8.58
CA PHE A 44 -9.00 -2.33 -7.78
C PHE A 44 -9.99 -1.59 -6.88
N LYS A 45 -9.53 -0.55 -6.17
CA LYS A 45 -10.42 0.27 -5.32
C LYS A 45 -11.48 1.01 -6.12
N ALA A 46 -11.13 1.54 -7.30
CA ALA A 46 -12.08 2.20 -8.18
C ALA A 46 -13.19 1.25 -8.65
N GLY A 47 -12.83 0.03 -9.09
CA GLY A 47 -13.81 -0.97 -9.50
C GLY A 47 -14.72 -1.44 -8.36
N LEU A 48 -14.18 -1.54 -7.13
CA LEU A 48 -15.01 -1.88 -5.96
C LEU A 48 -16.04 -0.79 -5.63
N ASN A 49 -15.68 0.49 -5.78
CA ASN A 49 -16.60 1.60 -5.57
C ASN A 49 -17.68 1.66 -6.65
N ASP A 50 -17.31 1.44 -7.92
CA ASP A 50 -18.25 1.42 -9.05
C ASP A 50 -19.32 0.32 -8.87
N VAL A 51 -18.89 -0.86 -8.42
CA VAL A 51 -19.79 -1.97 -8.08
C VAL A 51 -20.66 -1.64 -6.86
N ALA A 52 -20.12 -0.93 -5.87
CA ALA A 52 -20.90 -0.53 -4.70
C ALA A 52 -22.01 0.48 -5.06
N ASP A 53 -21.70 1.47 -5.89
CA ASP A 53 -22.68 2.46 -6.38
C ASP A 53 -23.74 1.78 -7.28
N GLU A 54 -23.36 0.84 -8.16
CA GLU A 54 -24.33 0.08 -8.97
C GLU A 54 -25.30 -0.78 -8.12
N ILE A 55 -24.85 -1.27 -6.97
CA ILE A 55 -25.69 -2.07 -6.06
C ILE A 55 -26.66 -1.16 -5.28
N ASP A 56 -26.24 0.03 -4.89
CA ASP A 56 -27.07 1.01 -4.17
C ASP A 56 -28.18 1.58 -5.08
N ASP A 57 -27.82 1.97 -6.30
CA ASP A 57 -28.77 2.48 -7.31
C ASP A 57 -29.84 1.44 -7.70
N LYS A 58 -29.47 0.14 -7.74
CA LYS A 58 -30.44 -0.94 -8.03
C LYS A 58 -31.35 -1.31 -6.88
N HIS A 59 -31.08 -0.85 -5.66
CA HIS A 59 -31.96 -1.07 -4.51
C HIS A 59 -32.97 0.07 -4.31
N SER A 60 -32.70 1.25 -4.88
CA SER A 60 -33.61 2.41 -4.86
C SER A 60 -34.82 2.30 -5.81
N ASP A 61 -34.74 1.54 -6.91
CA ASP A 61 -35.83 1.47 -7.92
C ASP A 61 -36.95 0.44 -7.58
N LYS A 62 -36.76 -0.42 -6.56
CA LYS A 62 -37.72 -1.49 -6.24
C LYS A 62 -38.68 -1.21 -5.08
N THR A 63 -38.60 -0.04 -4.44
CA THR A 63 -39.44 0.27 -3.25
C THR A 63 -40.66 1.14 -3.56
N ASP A 64 -40.74 1.78 -4.73
CA ASP A 64 -41.84 2.71 -5.08
C ASP A 64 -42.96 2.09 -5.96
N LYS A 65 -43.01 0.77 -6.13
CA LYS A 65 -44.08 0.09 -6.92
C LYS A 65 -44.69 -1.14 -6.27
N GLN A 66 -44.89 -1.15 -4.95
CA GLN A 66 -45.87 -2.05 -4.30
C GLN A 66 -47.05 -1.26 -3.76
#